data_AF-A0A3N5IAS9-F1
#
_entry.id   AF-A0A3N5IAS9-F1
#
_cell.length_a   1.000
_cell.length_b   1.000
_cell.length_c   1.000
_cell.angle_alpha   90.00
_cell.angle_beta   90.00
_cell.angle_gamma   90.00
#
_symmetry.space_group_name_H-M   'P 1'
#
loop_
_entity.id
_entity.type
_entity.pdbx_description
1 polymer ?
#
loop_
_entity_poly.entity_id
_entity_poly.type
_entity_poly.pdbx_seq_one_letter_code
_entity_poly.pdbx_strand_id
1 'polypeptide(L)'
;MPRSAPCSSAPVCSGSGAQRPDRRRSEPCGVPASGGTLRAPEARHSFEPDRARVSDIDRLAALFAGARRPVVFTGAGVSTESGIPDFRSPGGVWARFDPRAFTYQSFVGSLEGRRRYWDLGRVTYPIIRAAVPNAAHLALAELHRLGRLSCC
;
A
#
# COMPACT_ATOMS: atom_id res chain seq x y z
N MET A 1 -42.56 0.75 -6.54
CA MET A 1 -41.56 1.84 -6.49
C MET A 1 -41.78 2.65 -5.21
N PRO A 2 -41.21 2.29 -4.05
CA PRO A 2 -41.15 3.20 -2.93
C PRO A 2 -39.86 4.03 -3.00
N ARG A 3 -40.03 5.34 -2.84
CA ARG A 3 -39.03 6.41 -2.95
C ARG A 3 -38.11 6.43 -1.73
N SER A 4 -36.80 6.56 -1.96
CA SER A 4 -35.78 6.73 -0.92
C SER A 4 -35.87 8.12 -0.27
N ALA A 5 -35.80 8.18 1.05
CA ALA A 5 -35.63 9.40 1.84
C ALA A 5 -34.14 9.79 1.95
N PRO A 6 -33.79 11.09 2.06
CA PRO A 6 -32.40 11.55 2.17
C PRO A 6 -31.83 11.44 3.59
N CYS A 7 -30.55 11.08 3.68
CA CYS A 7 -29.78 10.93 4.91
C CYS A 7 -29.49 12.29 5.56
N SER A 8 -29.79 12.39 6.85
CA SER A 8 -29.60 13.58 7.70
C SER A 8 -28.14 13.77 8.11
N SER A 9 -27.72 15.03 8.22
CA SER A 9 -26.39 15.54 8.56
C SER A 9 -26.01 15.31 10.03
N ALA A 10 -24.78 14.85 10.28
CA ALA A 10 -24.20 14.74 11.63
C ALA A 10 -23.60 16.09 12.13
N PRO A 11 -23.62 16.38 13.44
CA PRO A 11 -23.26 17.68 13.99
C PRO A 11 -21.77 17.90 14.22
N VAL A 12 -21.39 19.18 14.18
CA VAL A 12 -20.07 19.77 14.42
C VAL A 12 -19.73 19.70 15.92
N CYS A 13 -18.54 19.18 16.27
CA CYS A 13 -17.99 19.25 17.63
C CYS A 13 -17.17 20.53 17.81
N SER A 14 -17.55 21.35 18.79
CA SER A 14 -16.83 22.54 19.25
C SER A 14 -16.53 22.44 20.75
N GLY A 15 -15.29 22.76 21.13
CA GLY A 15 -14.81 22.94 22.51
C GLY A 15 -13.29 23.12 22.48
N SER A 16 -12.72 24.33 22.66
CA SER A 16 -12.53 25.05 23.94
C SER A 16 -11.81 24.14 24.95
N GLY A 17 -10.55 24.33 25.34
CA GLY A 17 -9.92 25.57 25.77
C GLY A 17 -9.67 25.47 27.29
N ALA A 18 -8.48 25.04 27.71
CA ALA A 18 -8.01 25.22 29.10
C ALA A 18 -6.48 25.09 29.18
N GLN A 19 -5.84 26.14 29.70
CA GLN A 19 -4.39 26.27 29.92
C GLN A 19 -4.06 26.23 31.43
N ARG A 20 -2.87 25.67 31.73
CA ARG A 20 -1.93 25.98 32.85
C ARG A 20 -2.36 25.63 34.30
N PRO A 21 -1.45 25.59 35.32
CA PRO A 21 -0.02 26.00 35.38
C PRO A 21 0.95 24.92 35.94
N ASP A 22 2.24 24.92 35.55
CA ASP A 22 3.42 25.53 36.21
C ASP A 22 3.55 25.25 37.73
N ARG A 23 4.47 24.33 38.09
CA ARG A 23 5.03 24.22 39.45
C ARG A 23 6.54 24.41 39.38
N ARG A 24 6.96 25.55 39.92
CA ARG A 24 8.33 25.98 40.16
C ARG A 24 9.10 25.03 41.09
N ARG A 25 10.38 24.87 40.74
CA ARG A 25 11.61 24.92 41.57
C ARG A 25 11.66 24.09 42.87
N SER A 26 12.61 23.15 42.89
CA SER A 26 13.50 22.96 44.03
C SER A 26 14.92 22.68 43.50
N GLU A 27 15.87 23.49 43.95
CA GLU A 27 17.33 23.46 43.71
C GLU A 27 18.01 22.49 44.73
N PRO A 28 19.31 22.16 44.56
CA PRO A 28 19.81 20.79 44.65
C PRO A 28 20.38 20.40 46.02
N CYS A 29 20.39 19.10 46.31
CA CYS A 29 21.12 18.53 47.43
C CYS A 29 22.55 18.19 46.98
N GLY A 30 23.54 18.88 47.56
CA GLY A 30 24.95 18.67 47.28
C GLY A 30 25.46 17.32 47.80
N VAL A 31 26.38 16.72 47.05
CA VAL A 31 27.09 15.49 47.41
C VAL A 31 28.59 15.82 47.48
N PRO A 32 29.33 15.37 48.50
CA PRO A 32 30.74 15.74 48.65
C PRO A 32 31.62 15.04 47.61
N ALA A 33 32.65 15.75 47.16
CA ALA A 33 33.69 15.23 46.30
C ALA A 33 34.60 14.26 47.07
N SER A 34 34.72 13.04 46.57
CA SER A 34 35.86 12.16 46.89
C SER A 34 36.35 11.50 45.60
N GLY A 35 37.64 11.68 45.34
CA GLY A 35 38.32 11.20 44.15
C GLY A 35 38.55 9.69 44.19
N GLY A 36 38.35 9.07 43.03
CA GLY A 36 38.74 7.69 42.75
C GLY A 36 38.60 7.46 41.24
N THR A 37 39.70 7.38 40.52
CA THR A 37 39.74 7.00 39.11
C THR A 37 39.49 5.50 38.98
N LEU A 38 38.22 5.08 39.03
CA LEU A 38 37.81 3.76 38.54
C LEU A 38 37.58 3.85 37.03
N ARG A 39 38.41 3.15 36.26
CA ARG A 39 38.28 2.96 34.82
C ARG A 39 36.95 2.21 34.57
N ALA A 40 36.00 2.88 33.93
CA ALA A 40 34.70 2.27 33.60
C ALA A 40 34.90 1.04 32.70
N PRO A 41 34.17 -0.06 32.91
CA PRO A 41 34.11 -1.14 31.93
C PRO A 41 33.47 -0.60 30.66
N GLU A 42 34.14 -0.81 29.53
CA GLU A 42 33.70 -0.33 28.22
C GLU A 42 32.25 -0.72 27.98
N ALA A 43 31.49 0.27 27.53
CA ALA A 43 30.08 0.17 27.25
C ALA A 43 29.81 -1.08 26.40
N ARG A 44 29.04 -1.99 26.99
CA ARG A 44 28.01 -2.83 26.38
C ARG A 44 27.72 -2.29 24.98
N HIS A 45 27.99 -3.07 23.93
CA HIS A 45 27.64 -2.70 22.57
C HIS A 45 26.23 -2.12 22.58
N SER A 46 26.17 -0.80 22.43
CA SER A 46 24.94 -0.09 22.16
C SER A 46 24.38 -0.80 20.94
N PHE A 47 23.23 -1.45 21.08
CA PHE A 47 22.40 -1.71 19.93
C PHE A 47 21.93 -0.32 19.47
N GLU A 48 22.78 0.34 18.69
CA GLU A 48 22.41 1.50 17.92
C GLU A 48 21.68 0.88 16.72
N PRO A 49 20.33 0.91 16.66
CA PRO A 49 19.65 0.45 15.47
C PRO A 49 20.23 1.28 14.33
N ASP A 50 20.76 0.60 13.31
CA ASP A 50 21.40 1.25 12.19
C ASP A 50 20.43 2.31 11.65
N ARG A 51 20.76 3.58 11.88
CA ARG A 51 19.97 4.73 11.39
C ARG A 51 20.06 4.82 9.85
N ALA A 52 20.77 3.91 9.20
CA ALA A 52 20.82 3.74 7.77
C ALA A 52 19.85 2.62 7.29
N ARG A 53 18.86 3.07 6.51
CA ARG A 53 17.87 2.30 5.73
C ARG A 53 16.61 1.88 6.51
N VAL A 54 15.76 2.87 6.75
CA VAL A 54 14.31 2.69 6.66
C VAL A 54 14.03 1.82 5.41
N SER A 55 13.39 0.67 5.58
CA SER A 55 13.07 -0.17 4.42
C SER A 55 12.15 0.59 3.47
N ASP A 56 12.17 0.27 2.18
CA ASP A 56 11.23 0.89 1.23
C ASP A 56 9.77 0.65 1.65
N ILE A 57 9.51 -0.45 2.37
CA ILE A 57 8.21 -0.76 2.97
C ILE A 57 7.87 0.23 4.10
N ASP A 58 8.79 0.48 5.02
CA ASP A 58 8.58 1.45 6.12
C ASP A 58 8.39 2.87 5.58
N ARG A 59 9.16 3.22 4.54
CA ARG A 59 9.02 4.51 3.85
C ARG A 59 7.67 4.64 3.17
N LEU A 60 7.21 3.59 2.47
CA LEU A 60 5.88 3.54 1.86
C LEU A 60 4.78 3.65 2.93
N ALA A 61 4.92 2.91 4.05
CA ALA A 61 3.96 2.94 5.14
C ALA A 61 3.83 4.34 5.75
N ALA A 62 4.95 5.04 5.96
CA ALA A 62 4.95 6.42 6.45
C ALA A 62 4.28 7.40 5.48
N LEU A 63 4.58 7.29 4.18
CA LEU A 63 3.93 8.10 3.14
C LEU A 63 2.42 7.85 3.07
N PHE A 64 2.03 6.58 3.18
CA PHE A 64 0.63 6.16 3.13
C PHE A 64 -0.14 6.62 4.37
N ALA A 65 0.46 6.53 5.57
CA ALA A 65 -0.14 7.00 6.82
C ALA A 65 -0.34 8.53 6.85
N GLY A 66 0.54 9.30 6.22
CA GLY A 66 0.44 10.75 6.09
C GLY A 66 -0.51 11.23 4.97
N ALA A 67 -0.95 10.34 4.08
CA ALA A 67 -1.76 10.71 2.94
C ALA A 67 -3.23 10.91 3.33
N ARG A 68 -3.82 12.04 2.91
CA ARG A 68 -5.23 12.38 3.21
C ARG A 68 -6.24 11.54 2.41
N ARG A 69 -5.89 11.18 1.17
CA ARG A 69 -6.77 10.45 0.23
C ARG A 69 -5.95 9.46 -0.58
N PRO A 70 -5.52 8.33 0.00
CA PRO A 70 -4.68 7.36 -0.69
C PRO A 70 -5.48 6.67 -1.79
N VAL A 71 -4.91 6.59 -2.99
CA VAL A 71 -5.48 5.86 -4.14
C VAL A 71 -4.44 4.85 -4.61
N VAL A 72 -4.90 3.63 -4.93
CA VAL A 72 -4.03 2.58 -5.47
C VAL A 72 -4.39 2.35 -6.92
N PHE A 73 -3.38 2.49 -7.79
CA PHE A 73 -3.47 2.14 -9.20
C PHE A 73 -2.78 0.79 -9.41
N THR A 74 -3.50 -0.18 -9.96
CA THR A 74 -2.97 -1.53 -10.21
C THR A 74 -2.87 -1.80 -11.71
N GLY A 75 -1.99 -2.73 -12.07
CA GLY A 75 -1.94 -3.32 -13.40
C GLY A 75 -1.90 -4.84 -13.30
N ALA A 76 -1.76 -5.52 -14.44
CA ALA A 76 -1.73 -6.99 -14.49
C ALA A 76 -0.70 -7.63 -13.55
N GLY A 77 0.39 -6.90 -13.23
CA GLY A 77 1.42 -7.34 -12.29
C GLY A 77 0.89 -7.72 -10.90
N VAL A 78 -0.21 -7.12 -10.43
CA VAL A 78 -0.80 -7.48 -9.12
C VAL A 78 -1.37 -8.90 -9.11
N SER A 79 -1.64 -9.47 -10.28
CA SER A 79 -2.31 -10.77 -10.44
C SER A 79 -1.37 -11.89 -10.93
N THR A 80 -0.07 -11.62 -11.09
CA THR A 80 0.92 -12.64 -11.48
C THR A 80 1.05 -13.75 -10.43
N GLU A 81 1.04 -13.39 -9.15
CA GLU A 81 1.01 -14.35 -8.03
C GLU A 81 -0.31 -15.13 -7.94
N SER A 82 -1.36 -14.67 -8.63
CA SER A 82 -2.61 -15.43 -8.81
C SER A 82 -2.57 -16.36 -10.02
N GLY A 83 -1.40 -16.50 -10.68
CA GLY A 83 -1.20 -17.33 -11.86
C GLY A 83 -1.61 -16.68 -13.18
N ILE A 84 -2.09 -15.44 -13.17
CA ILE A 84 -2.46 -14.71 -14.40
C ILE A 84 -1.19 -14.05 -14.96
N PRO A 85 -0.73 -14.45 -16.16
CA PRO A 85 0.46 -13.84 -16.75
C PRO A 85 0.18 -12.36 -17.04
N ASP A 86 1.16 -11.50 -16.76
CA ASP A 86 1.11 -10.13 -17.26
C ASP A 86 1.43 -10.08 -18.76
N PHE A 87 1.41 -8.87 -19.31
CA PHE A 87 1.62 -8.67 -20.73
C PHE A 87 3.10 -8.60 -21.15
N ARG A 88 3.97 -8.01 -20.33
CA ARG A 88 5.28 -7.46 -20.77
C ARG A 88 6.50 -8.08 -20.08
N SER A 89 6.33 -8.72 -18.94
CA SER A 89 7.43 -9.38 -18.23
C SER A 89 7.94 -10.58 -19.04
N PRO A 90 9.15 -11.08 -18.75
CA PRO A 90 9.65 -12.31 -19.34
C PRO A 90 8.63 -13.46 -19.19
N GLY A 91 8.24 -14.09 -20.30
CA GLY A 91 7.23 -15.14 -20.32
C GLY A 91 5.77 -14.66 -20.30
N GLY A 92 5.53 -13.34 -20.27
CA GLY A 92 4.21 -12.73 -20.38
C GLY A 92 3.53 -12.95 -21.74
N VAL A 93 2.30 -12.46 -21.89
CA VAL A 93 1.47 -12.70 -23.08
C VAL A 93 2.18 -12.29 -24.38
N TRP A 94 2.88 -11.14 -24.39
CA TRP A 94 3.54 -10.64 -25.60
C TRP A 94 4.86 -11.34 -25.94
N ALA A 95 5.34 -12.25 -25.09
CA ALA A 95 6.42 -13.16 -25.48
C ALA A 95 5.92 -14.27 -26.43
N ARG A 96 4.61 -14.53 -26.47
CA ARG A 96 3.99 -15.60 -27.27
C ARG A 96 3.11 -15.07 -28.40
N PHE A 97 2.59 -13.85 -28.25
CA PHE A 97 1.62 -13.25 -29.16
C PHE A 97 2.09 -11.85 -29.62
N ASP A 98 2.00 -11.54 -30.91
CA ASP A 98 2.33 -10.20 -31.40
C ASP A 98 1.23 -9.19 -30.97
N PRO A 99 1.55 -8.18 -30.12
CA PRO A 99 0.55 -7.20 -29.68
C PRO A 99 -0.11 -6.43 -30.82
N ARG A 100 0.53 -6.27 -31.98
CA ARG A 100 -0.04 -5.56 -33.15
C ARG A 100 -1.27 -6.29 -33.71
N ALA A 101 -1.34 -7.60 -33.52
CA ALA A 101 -2.48 -8.41 -33.95
C ALA A 101 -3.74 -8.20 -33.08
N PHE A 102 -3.60 -7.62 -31.88
CA PHE A 102 -4.67 -7.45 -30.89
C PHE A 102 -5.12 -5.99 -30.72
N THR A 103 -4.90 -5.16 -31.73
CA THR A 103 -5.44 -3.79 -31.76
C THR A 103 -6.95 -3.79 -32.01
N TYR A 104 -7.63 -2.71 -31.60
CA TYR A 104 -9.05 -2.52 -31.90
C TYR A 104 -9.32 -2.59 -33.41
N GLN A 105 -8.47 -1.95 -34.22
CA GLN A 105 -8.56 -1.93 -35.67
C GLN A 105 -8.44 -3.33 -36.26
N SER A 106 -7.52 -4.16 -35.76
CA SER A 106 -7.39 -5.57 -36.17
C SER A 106 -8.67 -6.35 -35.90
N PHE A 107 -9.27 -6.16 -34.72
CA PHE A 107 -10.47 -6.86 -34.30
C PHE A 107 -11.70 -6.49 -35.14
N VAL A 108 -11.96 -5.19 -35.36
CA VAL A 108 -13.14 -4.76 -36.13
C VAL A 108 -12.95 -4.93 -37.63
N GLY A 109 -11.71 -4.76 -38.12
CA GLY A 109 -11.39 -4.71 -39.54
C GLY A 109 -11.36 -6.06 -40.27
N SER A 110 -11.31 -7.19 -39.58
CA SER A 110 -11.22 -8.50 -40.24
C SER A 110 -11.80 -9.67 -39.43
N LEU A 111 -12.28 -10.70 -40.14
CA LEU A 111 -12.66 -11.97 -39.51
C LEU A 111 -11.46 -12.65 -38.85
N GLU A 112 -10.28 -12.57 -39.48
CA GLU A 112 -9.06 -13.18 -38.96
C GLU A 112 -8.60 -12.53 -37.66
N GLY A 113 -8.67 -11.20 -37.55
CA GLY A 113 -8.36 -10.48 -36.30
C GLY A 113 -9.27 -10.90 -35.15
N ARG A 114 -10.57 -11.12 -35.42
CA ARG A 114 -11.50 -11.69 -34.42
C ARG A 114 -11.12 -13.12 -34.03
N ARG A 115 -10.74 -13.96 -34.99
CA ARG A 115 -10.28 -15.34 -34.70
C ARG A 115 -9.08 -15.32 -33.76
N ARG A 116 -8.04 -14.53 -34.09
CA ARG A 116 -6.85 -14.37 -33.24
C ARG A 116 -7.19 -13.89 -31.83
N TYR A 117 -8.07 -12.89 -31.70
CA TYR A 117 -8.54 -12.41 -30.40
C TYR A 117 -9.20 -13.52 -29.58
N TRP A 118 -10.11 -14.28 -30.20
CA TRP A 118 -10.78 -15.39 -29.53
C TRP A 118 -9.85 -16.55 -29.22
N ASP A 119 -8.82 -16.80 -30.03
CA ASP A 119 -7.81 -17.84 -29.76
C ASP A 119 -6.97 -17.47 -28.54
N LEU A 120 -6.56 -16.21 -28.40
CA LEU A 120 -5.94 -15.71 -27.16
C LEU A 120 -6.88 -15.89 -25.95
N GLY A 121 -8.16 -15.55 -26.13
CA GLY A 121 -9.20 -15.77 -25.14
C GLY A 121 -9.33 -17.24 -24.71
N ARG A 122 -9.30 -18.19 -25.65
CA ARG A 122 -9.35 -19.64 -25.34
C ARG A 122 -8.19 -20.10 -24.47
N VAL A 123 -6.99 -19.56 -24.70
CA VAL A 123 -5.79 -19.89 -23.92
C VAL A 123 -5.82 -19.23 -22.54
N THR A 124 -6.27 -17.98 -22.46
CA THR A 124 -6.17 -17.17 -21.22
C THR A 124 -7.36 -17.34 -20.28
N TYR A 125 -8.57 -17.56 -20.83
CA TYR A 125 -9.80 -17.60 -20.04
C TYR A 125 -9.82 -18.68 -18.96
N PRO A 126 -9.38 -19.93 -19.19
CA PRO A 126 -9.34 -20.94 -18.14
C PRO A 126 -8.46 -20.54 -16.95
N ILE A 127 -7.32 -19.87 -17.22
CA ILE A 127 -6.39 -19.38 -16.18
C ILE A 127 -7.07 -18.30 -15.34
N ILE A 128 -7.66 -17.30 -16.01
CA ILE A 128 -8.35 -16.19 -15.32
C ILE A 128 -9.54 -16.72 -14.51
N ARG A 129 -10.30 -17.66 -15.06
CA ARG A 129 -11.48 -18.25 -14.41
C ARG A 129 -11.13 -19.03 -13.15
N ALA A 130 -9.97 -19.67 -13.11
CA ALA A 130 -9.50 -20.47 -11.98
C ALA A 130 -8.72 -19.64 -10.94
N ALA A 131 -8.29 -18.42 -11.29
CA ALA A 131 -7.49 -17.58 -10.42
C ALA A 131 -8.27 -17.14 -9.16
N VAL A 132 -7.56 -17.08 -8.04
CA VAL A 132 -8.07 -16.59 -6.75
C VAL A 132 -7.29 -15.34 -6.31
N PRO A 133 -7.89 -14.45 -5.50
CA PRO A 133 -7.18 -13.30 -4.95
C PRO A 133 -5.93 -13.72 -4.17
N ASN A 134 -4.80 -13.09 -4.44
CA ASN A 134 -3.55 -13.27 -3.68
C ASN A 134 -3.44 -12.26 -2.52
N ALA A 135 -2.32 -12.32 -1.78
CA ALA A 135 -2.04 -11.46 -0.63
C ALA A 135 -2.15 -9.96 -0.95
N ALA A 136 -1.73 -9.51 -2.14
CA ALA A 136 -1.84 -8.11 -2.54
C ALA A 136 -3.31 -7.68 -2.67
N HIS A 137 -4.16 -8.48 -3.29
CA HIS A 137 -5.59 -8.19 -3.40
C HIS A 137 -6.26 -8.13 -2.03
N LEU A 138 -5.93 -9.09 -1.15
CA LEU A 138 -6.49 -9.15 0.21
C LEU A 138 -6.03 -7.96 1.07
N ALA A 139 -4.75 -7.55 0.95
CA ALA A 139 -4.24 -6.36 1.63
C ALA A 139 -4.94 -5.09 1.18
N LEU A 140 -5.19 -4.93 -0.13
CA LEU A 140 -5.94 -3.78 -0.66
C LEU A 140 -7.40 -3.78 -0.19
N ALA A 141 -8.05 -4.94 -0.17
CA ALA A 141 -9.40 -5.08 0.36
C ALA A 141 -9.46 -4.68 1.85
N GLU A 142 -8.47 -5.09 2.64
CA GLU A 142 -8.38 -4.74 4.05
C GLU A 142 -8.12 -3.24 4.27
N LEU A 143 -7.20 -2.64 3.50
CA LEU A 143 -6.94 -1.20 3.56
C LEU A 143 -8.19 -0.38 3.20
N HIS A 144 -8.99 -0.85 2.23
CA HIS A 144 -10.26 -0.24 1.90
C HIS A 144 -11.28 -0.38 3.06
N ARG A 145 -11.41 -1.59 3.61
CA ARG A 145 -12.30 -1.86 4.76
C ARG A 145 -11.96 -0.98 5.98
N LEU A 146 -10.70 -0.70 6.20
CA LEU A 146 -10.20 0.18 7.27
C LEU A 146 -10.36 1.67 6.97
N GLY A 147 -10.98 2.06 5.84
CA GLY A 147 -11.14 3.46 5.43
C GLY A 147 -9.82 4.13 5.06
N ARG A 148 -8.77 3.34 4.78
CA ARG A 148 -7.44 3.84 4.43
C ARG A 148 -7.24 4.02 2.93
N LEU A 149 -8.19 3.57 2.11
CA LEU A 149 -8.22 3.85 0.67
C LEU A 149 -9.41 4.72 0.33
N SER A 150 -9.16 5.79 -0.42
CA SER A 150 -10.19 6.55 -1.10
C SER A 150 -10.56 5.81 -2.38
N CYS A 151 -11.68 5.10 -2.37
CA CYS A 151 -12.38 4.77 -3.61
C CYS A 151 -13.30 5.94 -3.97
N CYS A 152 -13.41 6.24 -5.26
CA CYS A 152 -14.33 7.23 -5.80
C CYS A 152 -15.77 6.88 -5.43
#